data_AF-A0A259DGU3-F1
#
_entry.id   AF-A0A259DGU3-F1
#
_cell.length_a   1.000
_cell.length_b   1.000
_cell.length_c   1.000
_cell.angle_alpha   90.00
_cell.angle_beta   90.00
_cell.angle_gamma   90.00
#
_symmetry.space_group_name_H-M   'P 1'
#
loop_
_entity.id
_entity.type
_entity.pdbx_description
1 polymer ?
#
loop_
_entity_poly.entity_id
_entity_poly.type
_entity_poly.pdbx_seq_one_letter_code
_entity_poly.pdbx_strand_id
1 'polypeptide(L)'
;PFDGKSLVYRLGDQRYEKDFYNIYSALPNEMVGNATRQWLNNAQIFSMTVGQGNSFFPYYNLQVSVEEFYGDYRVRPEAVVTVEFFLSATDPQKRNPVIGKNRYTKRITLKDNSPQALVLGQQEALAQILKEYEAVLYKYAGNLPPPLGQ
;
A
#
# COMPACT_ATOMS: atom_id res chain seq x y z
N PRO A 1 -10.74 -3.70 10.73
CA PRO A 1 -9.97 -3.83 11.99
C PRO A 1 -8.60 -3.14 11.98
N PHE A 2 -8.03 -2.81 10.81
CA PHE A 2 -6.73 -2.14 10.65
C PHE A 2 -6.85 -0.61 10.46
N ASP A 3 -7.95 -0.04 10.94
CA ASP A 3 -8.37 1.35 10.85
C ASP A 3 -7.93 2.19 12.07
N GLY A 4 -7.10 1.61 12.94
CA GLY A 4 -6.54 2.26 14.11
C GLY A 4 -5.01 2.23 14.11
N LYS A 5 -4.41 2.95 15.06
CA LYS A 5 -2.95 3.01 15.22
C LYS A 5 -2.36 1.82 15.98
N SER A 6 -3.15 0.97 16.62
CA SER A 6 -2.64 -0.21 17.31
C SER A 6 -2.00 -1.22 16.37
N LEU A 7 -0.93 -1.89 16.82
CA LEU A 7 -0.51 -3.13 16.19
C LEU A 7 -1.64 -4.16 16.32
N VAL A 8 -1.75 -5.06 15.34
CA VAL A 8 -2.77 -6.12 15.35
C VAL A 8 -2.08 -7.47 15.26
N TYR A 9 -2.46 -8.38 16.15
CA TYR A 9 -1.96 -9.75 16.20
C TYR A 9 -3.09 -10.73 15.94
N ARG A 10 -2.89 -11.67 15.03
CA ARG A 10 -3.77 -12.81 14.82
C ARG A 10 -3.26 -13.98 15.65
N LEU A 11 -4.04 -14.39 16.64
CA LEU A 11 -3.69 -15.45 17.60
C LEU A 11 -4.48 -16.75 17.40
N GLY A 12 -5.50 -16.72 16.55
CA GLY A 12 -6.33 -17.86 16.18
C GLY A 12 -7.03 -17.59 14.86
N ASP A 13 -7.78 -18.56 14.34
CA ASP A 13 -8.33 -18.47 12.98
C ASP A 13 -9.23 -17.25 12.77
N GLN A 14 -9.97 -16.84 13.80
CA GLN A 14 -10.79 -15.63 13.79
C GLN A 14 -10.51 -14.71 15.00
N ARG A 15 -9.39 -14.93 15.70
CA ARG A 15 -9.01 -14.13 16.88
C ARG A 15 -7.93 -13.13 16.51
N TYR A 16 -8.32 -11.85 16.51
CA TYR A 16 -7.42 -10.71 16.31
C TYR A 16 -7.42 -9.84 17.57
N GLU A 17 -6.24 -9.44 18.01
CA GLU A 17 -6.04 -8.59 19.19
C GLU A 17 -5.29 -7.32 18.81
N LYS A 18 -5.73 -6.19 19.37
CA LYS A 18 -5.05 -4.90 19.22
C LYS A 18 -4.06 -4.73 20.36
N ASP A 19 -2.84 -4.32 20.02
CA ASP A 19 -1.84 -3.88 20.98
C ASP A 19 -2.16 -2.46 21.45
N PHE A 20 -2.42 -2.29 22.73
CA PHE A 20 -2.69 -0.97 23.32
C PHE A 20 -1.42 -0.23 23.75
N TYR A 21 -0.30 -0.93 23.89
CA TYR A 21 0.97 -0.38 24.35
C TYR A 21 1.88 0.02 23.18
N ASN A 22 1.81 -0.72 22.08
CA ASN A 22 2.57 -0.44 20.86
C ASN A 22 1.64 0.07 19.76
N ILE A 23 1.88 1.31 19.32
CA ILE A 23 1.09 1.97 18.28
C ILE A 23 1.98 2.51 17.16
N TYR A 24 1.43 2.54 15.95
CA TYR A 24 1.97 3.27 14.82
C TYR A 24 1.89 4.78 15.06
N SER A 25 2.82 5.53 14.47
CA SER A 25 2.80 7.00 14.54
C SER A 25 1.61 7.62 13.77
N ALA A 26 1.17 6.96 12.70
CA ALA A 26 0.05 7.35 11.84
C ALA A 26 -0.83 6.13 11.52
N LEU A 27 -1.97 6.34 10.89
CA LEU A 27 -2.81 5.20 10.49
C LEU A 27 -2.11 4.35 9.41
N PRO A 28 -2.30 3.02 9.39
CA PRO A 28 -1.67 2.15 8.39
C PRO A 28 -1.89 2.60 6.94
N ASN A 29 -3.10 3.04 6.60
CA ASN A 29 -3.42 3.58 5.27
C ASN A 29 -2.64 4.86 4.94
N GLU A 30 -2.46 5.77 5.90
CA GLU A 30 -1.65 6.98 5.73
C GLU A 30 -0.17 6.66 5.53
N MET A 31 0.38 5.75 6.34
CA MET A 31 1.76 5.31 6.23
C MET A 31 2.03 4.62 4.90
N VAL A 32 1.17 3.67 4.51
CA VAL A 32 1.28 2.96 3.22
C VAL A 32 1.11 3.93 2.06
N GLY A 33 0.15 4.85 2.11
CA GLY A 33 -0.05 5.86 1.08
C GLY A 33 1.15 6.80 0.92
N ASN A 34 1.75 7.23 2.02
CA ASN A 34 2.95 8.07 2.01
C ASN A 34 4.18 7.32 1.48
N ALA A 35 4.41 6.09 1.94
CA ALA A 35 5.50 5.24 1.46
C ALA A 35 5.36 4.93 -0.04
N THR A 36 4.14 4.63 -0.50
CA THR A 36 3.84 4.43 -1.93
C THR A 36 4.19 5.68 -2.74
N ARG A 37 3.78 6.86 -2.29
CA ARG A 37 4.08 8.13 -2.97
C ARG A 37 5.58 8.39 -3.06
N GLN A 38 6.31 8.19 -1.96
CA GLN A 38 7.76 8.35 -1.94
C GLN A 38 8.44 7.37 -2.90
N TRP A 39 8.01 6.10 -2.89
CA TRP A 39 8.51 5.09 -3.81
C TRP A 39 8.32 5.48 -5.28
N LEU A 40 7.10 5.87 -5.66
CA LEU A 40 6.79 6.24 -7.04
C LEU A 40 7.53 7.49 -7.53
N ASN A 41 7.73 8.47 -6.65
CA ASN A 41 8.57 9.63 -6.98
C ASN A 41 10.03 9.25 -7.16
N ASN A 42 10.56 8.35 -6.31
CA ASN A 42 11.94 7.87 -6.43
C ASN A 42 12.15 6.99 -7.68
N ALA A 43 11.14 6.21 -8.06
CA ALA A 43 11.15 5.40 -9.28
C ALA A 43 11.04 6.24 -10.56
N GLN A 44 10.60 7.51 -10.45
CA GLN A 44 10.45 8.43 -11.58
C GLN A 44 9.57 7.91 -12.73
N ILE A 45 8.63 7.00 -12.43
CA ILE A 45 7.67 6.47 -13.43
C ILE A 45 6.74 7.57 -13.94
N PHE A 46 6.37 8.49 -13.05
CA PHE A 46 5.55 9.66 -13.35
C PHE A 46 6.38 10.93 -13.12
N SER A 47 6.01 12.02 -13.79
CA SER A 47 6.67 13.32 -13.59
C SER A 47 6.60 13.78 -12.14
N MET A 48 5.48 13.51 -11.46
CA MET A 48 5.29 13.79 -10.05
C MET A 48 4.10 12.98 -9.49
N THR A 49 4.26 12.45 -8.29
CA THR A 49 3.20 11.81 -7.49
C THR A 49 2.92 12.65 -6.26
N VAL A 50 1.69 13.16 -6.14
CA VAL A 50 1.25 14.06 -5.05
C VAL A 50 0.14 13.42 -4.22
N GLY A 51 -0.04 13.89 -2.98
CA GLY A 51 -1.15 13.48 -2.10
C GLY A 51 -2.43 14.21 -2.43
N GLN A 52 -3.57 13.76 -1.92
CA GLN A 52 -4.83 14.51 -2.07
C GLN A 52 -4.77 15.88 -1.38
N GLY A 53 -5.62 16.82 -1.81
CA GLY A 53 -5.72 18.16 -1.22
C GLY A 53 -4.72 19.20 -1.74
N ASN A 54 -4.24 19.02 -2.98
CA ASN A 54 -3.39 19.99 -3.66
C ASN A 54 -4.13 20.62 -4.86
N SER A 55 -3.57 21.68 -5.43
CA SER A 55 -4.16 22.42 -6.57
C SER A 55 -3.83 21.84 -7.96
N PHE A 56 -3.04 20.76 -8.03
CA PHE A 56 -2.73 20.09 -9.29
C PHE A 56 -3.92 19.28 -9.77
N PHE A 57 -4.12 19.29 -11.09
CA PHE A 57 -5.08 18.41 -11.74
C PHE A 57 -4.38 17.13 -12.18
N PRO A 58 -4.63 15.98 -11.52
CA PRO A 58 -3.90 14.75 -11.82
C PRO A 58 -4.41 14.13 -13.14
N TYR A 59 -3.48 13.71 -14.00
CA TYR A 59 -3.83 12.90 -15.19
C TYR A 59 -4.24 11.48 -14.81
N TYR A 60 -3.68 10.95 -13.72
CA TYR A 60 -3.98 9.62 -13.22
C TYR A 60 -4.23 9.66 -11.72
N ASN A 61 -5.18 8.85 -11.27
CA ASN A 61 -5.50 8.66 -9.88
C ASN A 61 -5.15 7.24 -9.46
N LEU A 62 -4.31 7.12 -8.43
CA LEU A 62 -3.99 5.85 -7.78
C LEU A 62 -4.70 5.81 -6.43
N GLN A 63 -5.69 4.93 -6.30
CA GLN A 63 -6.26 4.56 -5.02
C GLN A 63 -5.48 3.37 -4.44
N VAL A 64 -5.14 3.47 -3.15
CA VAL A 64 -4.41 2.44 -2.41
C VAL A 64 -5.25 2.04 -1.21
N SER A 65 -5.57 0.76 -1.10
CA SER A 65 -6.33 0.18 0.01
C SER A 65 -5.47 -0.84 0.76
N VAL A 66 -5.46 -0.74 2.08
CA VAL A 66 -4.76 -1.70 2.96
C VAL A 66 -5.79 -2.70 3.48
N GLU A 67 -5.75 -3.92 2.95
CA GLU A 67 -6.72 -4.97 3.24
C GLU A 67 -6.31 -5.85 4.43
N GLU A 68 -5.01 -6.10 4.56
CA GLU A 68 -4.43 -6.83 5.70
C GLU A 68 -3.18 -6.10 6.18
N PHE A 69 -3.07 -5.89 7.49
CA PHE A 69 -1.91 -5.27 8.11
C PHE A 69 -1.77 -5.73 9.57
N TYR A 70 -1.27 -6.94 9.76
CA TYR A 70 -1.19 -7.58 11.08
C TYR A 70 0.00 -8.55 11.16
N GLY A 71 0.31 -9.02 12.37
CA GLY A 71 1.19 -10.17 12.56
C GLY A 71 0.40 -11.44 12.83
N ASP A 72 0.72 -12.54 12.15
CA ASP A 72 0.14 -13.87 12.35
C ASP A 72 1.02 -14.69 13.30
N TYR A 73 0.57 -14.91 14.53
CA TYR A 73 1.35 -15.55 15.61
C TYR A 73 0.85 -16.97 15.94
N ARG A 74 0.02 -17.56 15.08
CA ARG A 74 -0.60 -18.87 15.35
C ARG A 74 0.38 -20.04 15.37
N VAL A 75 1.42 -20.00 14.53
CA VAL A 75 2.40 -21.10 14.39
C VAL A 75 3.82 -20.54 14.41
N ARG A 76 4.21 -19.89 13.32
CA ARG A 76 5.45 -19.13 13.21
C ARG A 76 5.06 -17.66 13.02
N PRO A 77 5.56 -16.73 13.83
CA PRO A 77 5.23 -15.32 13.69
C PRO A 77 5.58 -14.80 12.29
N GLU A 78 4.60 -14.22 11.59
CA GLU A 78 4.77 -13.60 10.26
C GLU A 78 4.09 -12.23 10.21
N ALA A 79 4.72 -11.22 9.59
CA ALA A 79 4.03 -10.01 9.17
C ALA A 79 3.19 -10.31 7.91
N VAL A 80 1.90 -10.01 7.95
CA VAL A 80 0.98 -10.16 6.81
C VAL A 80 0.55 -8.77 6.35
N VAL A 81 0.89 -8.45 5.11
CA VAL A 81 0.50 -7.20 4.45
C VAL A 81 -0.21 -7.53 3.14
N THR A 82 -1.43 -7.03 2.98
CA THR A 82 -2.17 -7.07 1.72
C THR A 82 -2.55 -5.66 1.31
N VAL A 83 -2.15 -5.27 0.10
CA VAL A 83 -2.46 -3.97 -0.49
C VAL A 83 -3.14 -4.18 -1.83
N GLU A 84 -4.22 -3.43 -2.07
CA GLU A 84 -4.87 -3.34 -3.37
C GLU A 84 -4.64 -1.94 -3.96
N PHE A 85 -4.21 -1.93 -5.23
CA PHE A 85 -3.98 -0.74 -6.02
C PHE A 85 -5.03 -0.66 -7.12
N PHE A 86 -5.59 0.52 -7.31
CA PHE A 86 -6.51 0.82 -8.40
C PHE A 86 -6.07 2.09 -9.11
N LEU A 87 -5.59 1.93 -10.35
CA LEU A 87 -5.12 3.02 -11.19
C LEU A 87 -6.20 3.37 -12.22
N SER A 88 -6.52 4.67 -12.31
CA SER A 88 -7.47 5.21 -13.29
C SER A 88 -6.93 6.48 -13.92
N ALA A 89 -7.36 6.78 -15.15
CA ALA A 89 -7.08 8.06 -15.78
C ALA A 89 -8.21 9.06 -15.51
N THR A 90 -7.86 10.34 -15.44
CA THR A 90 -8.83 11.43 -15.45
C THR A 90 -9.22 11.70 -16.90
N ASP A 91 -10.49 11.48 -17.25
CA ASP A 91 -11.02 11.71 -18.58
C ASP A 91 -12.30 12.59 -18.45
N PRO A 92 -12.38 13.74 -19.16
CA PRO A 92 -13.52 14.64 -19.06
C PRO A 92 -14.77 14.09 -19.77
N GLN A 93 -14.63 13.10 -20.66
CA GLN A 93 -15.73 12.48 -21.40
C GLN A 93 -16.09 11.07 -20.90
N LYS A 94 -15.14 10.33 -20.34
CA LYS A 94 -15.37 9.00 -19.74
C LYS A 94 -15.31 9.07 -18.22
N ARG A 95 -16.17 8.34 -17.54
CA ARG A 95 -16.16 8.25 -16.07
C ARG A 95 -14.94 7.45 -15.59
N ASN A 96 -13.80 8.12 -15.38
CA ASN A 96 -12.54 7.62 -14.84
C ASN A 96 -12.16 6.20 -15.31
N PRO A 97 -11.74 6.01 -16.57
CA PRO A 97 -11.42 4.69 -17.09
C PRO A 97 -10.33 4.00 -16.26
N VAL A 98 -10.59 2.74 -15.91
CA VAL A 98 -9.67 1.90 -15.13
C VAL A 98 -8.52 1.44 -16.01
N ILE A 99 -7.31 1.72 -15.58
CA ILE A 99 -6.08 1.25 -16.23
C ILE A 99 -5.66 -0.10 -15.65
N GLY A 100 -5.73 -0.24 -14.33
CA GLY A 100 -5.25 -1.44 -13.65
C GLY A 100 -5.85 -1.62 -12.27
N LYS A 101 -6.06 -2.88 -11.91
CA LYS A 101 -6.42 -3.31 -10.56
C LYS A 101 -5.46 -4.42 -10.14
N ASN A 102 -4.65 -4.18 -9.12
CA ASN A 102 -3.59 -5.08 -8.71
C ASN A 102 -3.62 -5.29 -7.19
N ARG A 103 -3.78 -6.54 -6.76
CA ARG A 103 -3.78 -6.92 -5.35
C ARG A 103 -2.59 -7.81 -5.05
N TYR A 104 -1.85 -7.48 -4.00
CA TYR A 104 -0.68 -8.23 -3.56
C TYR A 104 -0.79 -8.56 -2.08
N THR A 105 -0.35 -9.77 -1.74
CA THR A 105 -0.19 -10.22 -0.35
C THR A 105 1.23 -10.68 -0.14
N LYS A 106 1.87 -10.21 0.93
CA LYS A 106 3.18 -10.68 1.37
C LYS A 106 3.11 -11.15 2.81
N ARG A 107 3.80 -12.26 3.07
CA ARG A 107 4.04 -12.84 4.39
C ARG A 107 5.53 -12.87 4.64
N ILE A 108 5.97 -12.15 5.67
CA ILE A 108 7.39 -12.10 6.05
C ILE A 108 7.52 -12.77 7.41
N THR A 109 8.28 -13.85 7.47
CA THR A 109 8.65 -14.48 8.73
C THR A 109 9.36 -13.48 9.63
N LEU A 110 8.92 -13.36 10.89
CA LEU A 110 9.55 -12.50 11.86
C LEU A 110 10.77 -13.17 12.50
N LYS A 111 11.77 -12.35 12.84
CA LYS A 111 12.98 -12.80 13.55
C LYS A 111 12.66 -13.32 14.95
N ASP A 112 11.74 -12.65 15.63
CA ASP A 112 11.26 -12.95 16.97
C ASP A 112 9.81 -12.43 17.12
N ASN A 113 9.25 -12.56 18.32
CA ASN A 113 7.86 -12.18 18.60
C ASN A 113 7.68 -10.70 18.99
N SER A 114 8.72 -9.87 18.92
CA SER A 114 8.65 -8.48 19.36
C SER A 114 7.79 -7.60 18.44
N PRO A 115 7.19 -6.51 18.98
CA PRO A 115 6.54 -5.47 18.18
C PRO A 115 7.46 -4.88 17.11
N GLN A 116 8.74 -4.70 17.43
CA GLN A 116 9.74 -4.17 16.51
C GLN A 116 9.97 -5.11 15.34
N ALA A 117 10.07 -6.42 15.58
CA ALA A 117 10.18 -7.41 14.51
C ALA A 117 8.96 -7.38 13.59
N LEU A 118 7.74 -7.22 14.14
CA LEU A 118 6.53 -7.09 13.34
C LEU A 118 6.58 -5.87 12.42
N VAL A 119 6.92 -4.69 12.95
CA VAL A 119 6.99 -3.44 12.15
C VAL A 119 8.03 -3.58 11.03
N LEU A 120 9.21 -4.15 11.32
CA LEU A 120 10.24 -4.40 10.31
C LEU A 120 9.75 -5.38 9.22
N GLY A 121 9.07 -6.45 9.62
CA GLY A 121 8.47 -7.40 8.68
C GLY A 121 7.40 -6.75 7.79
N GLN A 122 6.60 -5.85 8.32
CA GLN A 122 5.60 -5.10 7.55
C GLN A 122 6.25 -4.11 6.57
N GLN A 123 7.33 -3.44 6.97
CA GLN A 123 8.10 -2.57 6.07
C GLN A 123 8.71 -3.38 4.92
N GLU A 124 9.30 -4.54 5.21
CA GLU A 124 9.83 -5.45 4.19
C GLU A 124 8.72 -5.93 3.25
N ALA A 125 7.59 -6.37 3.81
CA ALA A 125 6.43 -6.83 3.04
C ALA A 125 5.95 -5.74 2.06
N LEU A 126 5.81 -4.50 2.55
CA LEU A 126 5.40 -3.37 1.73
C LEU A 126 6.43 -3.06 0.64
N ALA A 127 7.73 -3.07 0.96
CA ALA A 127 8.78 -2.85 -0.04
C ALA A 127 8.76 -3.90 -1.15
N GLN A 128 8.54 -5.18 -0.82
CA GLN A 128 8.39 -6.24 -1.81
C GLN A 128 7.14 -6.02 -2.69
N ILE A 129 6.01 -5.63 -2.09
CA ILE A 129 4.78 -5.29 -2.83
C ILE A 129 5.02 -4.13 -3.78
N LEU A 130 5.63 -3.04 -3.31
CA LEU A 130 5.88 -1.85 -4.13
C LEU A 130 6.83 -2.15 -5.28
N LYS A 131 7.86 -2.98 -5.07
CA LYS A 131 8.75 -3.44 -6.15
C LYS A 131 8.02 -4.24 -7.22
N GLU A 132 7.09 -5.13 -6.84
CA GLU A 132 6.27 -5.87 -7.81
C GLU A 132 5.30 -4.96 -8.54
N TYR A 133 4.67 -4.03 -7.83
CA TYR A 133 3.74 -3.08 -8.41
C TYR A 133 4.44 -2.09 -9.35
N GLU A 134 5.64 -1.64 -9.04
CA GLU A 134 6.48 -0.78 -9.89
C GLU A 134 6.69 -1.41 -11.27
N ALA A 135 7.02 -2.71 -11.33
CA ALA A 135 7.20 -3.42 -12.59
C ALA A 135 5.91 -3.47 -13.43
N VAL A 136 4.75 -3.54 -12.79
CA VAL A 136 3.45 -3.46 -13.47
C VAL A 136 3.15 -2.03 -13.92
N LEU A 137 3.44 -1.04 -13.09
CA LEU A 137 3.26 0.37 -13.44
C LEU A 137 4.09 0.79 -14.64
N TYR A 138 5.33 0.31 -14.79
CA TYR A 138 6.13 0.57 -15.99
C TYR A 138 5.46 0.03 -17.26
N LYS A 139 4.79 -1.12 -17.19
CA LYS A 139 4.04 -1.69 -18.32
C LYS A 139 2.81 -0.85 -18.65
N TYR A 140 2.13 -0.33 -17.63
CA TYR A 140 1.03 0.60 -17.84
C TYR A 140 1.52 1.91 -18.44
N ALA A 141 2.59 2.51 -17.90
CA ALA A 141 3.17 3.79 -18.31
C ALA A 141 3.44 3.88 -19.82
N GLY A 142 3.91 2.80 -20.44
CA GLY A 142 4.11 2.74 -21.88
C GLY A 142 2.83 2.79 -22.73
N ASN A 143 1.66 2.60 -22.13
CA ASN A 143 0.35 2.54 -22.79
C ASN A 143 -0.68 3.49 -22.17
N LEU A 144 -0.25 4.43 -21.31
CA LEU A 144 -1.19 5.33 -20.66
C LEU A 144 -1.78 6.33 -21.68
N PRO A 145 -3.08 6.68 -21.54
CA PRO A 145 -3.67 7.76 -22.32
C PRO A 145 -2.87 9.05 -22.13
N PRO A 146 -2.59 9.84 -23.18
CA PRO A 146 -1.82 11.06 -23.03
C PRO A 146 -2.52 12.05 -22.08
N PRO A 147 -1.76 12.97 -21.46
CA PRO A 147 -2.30 14.09 -20.71
C PRO A 147 -3.38 14.84 -21.51
N LEU A 148 -4.45 15.27 -20.84
CA LEU A 148 -5.52 16.03 -21.50
C LEU A 148 -4.95 17.29 -22.17
N GLY A 149 -5.26 17.47 -23.46
CA GLY A 149 -4.84 18.63 -24.25
C GLY A 149 -3.55 18.47 -25.04
N GLN A 150 -3.00 17.25 -25.15
CA GLN A 150 -1.98 16.88 -26.13
C GLN A 150 -2.53 15.98 -27.24
#